data_AF-A0A519UW83-F1
#
_entry.id   AF-A0A519UW83-F1
#
_cell.length_a   1.000
_cell.length_b   1.000
_cell.length_c   1.000
_cell.angle_alpha   90.00
_cell.angle_beta   90.00
_cell.angle_gamma   90.00
#
_symmetry.space_group_name_H-M   'P 1'
#
loop_
_entity.id
_entity.type
_entity.pdbx_description
1 polymer ?
#
loop_
_entity_poly.entity_id
_entity_poly.type
_entity_poly.pdbx_seq_one_letter_code
_entity_poly.pdbx_strand_id
1 'polypeptide(L)'
;MRKPWQLLSLMLAVAVVLALTFVRHYQLRLDGDTAPIVLPRADYAHILHDPFGWDALLHGSQYAGSNRFFAHAEMVLYFRHVPRWLQAVVSPIASLYASAALFNVGVLVLLLYVMGWYASGTRRLGSVRLWLAIALMLPFFQTTGYNRQMAIIDTSATYNFFYAFPLMLLLVLLWPLYRAGRAGQPVQLAWPQLGAMLLLGVVLAFNGPIIGGTVLVLGLGVGLHAAWARRQRPAAERLRNLPWRVLLLWGWLGALCLYSFYLGRYNTENISTAMRSLAERYQLVPYGVWHQLADRLGLPLLVLACLANAQLLRRLLPPSAHTKQLVYQLRWLGGFALVYVALLPLGGYRSYRPYILQHDLILPITVALVIFYGLSTSSLLANLP
;
A
#
# COMPACT_ATOMS: atom_id res chain seq x y z
N MET A 1 6.65 -29.11 18.18
CA MET A 1 5.94 -29.45 16.92
C MET A 1 4.54 -28.87 16.99
N ARG A 2 4.16 -27.99 16.06
CA ARG A 2 2.82 -27.39 16.05
C ARG A 2 1.84 -28.40 15.44
N LYS A 3 0.75 -28.67 16.16
CA LYS A 3 -0.20 -29.73 15.81
C LYS A 3 -0.97 -29.34 14.52
N PRO A 4 -1.21 -30.27 13.58
CA PRO A 4 -1.80 -29.96 12.26
C PRO A 4 -3.17 -29.29 12.35
N TRP A 5 -3.94 -29.58 13.41
CA TRP A 5 -5.22 -28.94 13.66
C TRP A 5 -5.13 -27.42 13.89
N GLN A 6 -4.03 -26.90 14.42
CA GLN A 6 -3.87 -25.44 14.60
C GLN A 6 -3.84 -24.71 13.24
N LEU A 7 -3.18 -25.31 12.26
CA LEU A 7 -3.14 -24.76 10.90
C LEU A 7 -4.55 -24.75 10.30
N LEU A 8 -5.26 -25.88 10.40
CA LEU A 8 -6.60 -26.03 9.86
C LEU A 8 -7.59 -25.05 10.52
N SER A 9 -7.56 -24.90 11.85
CA SER A 9 -8.42 -23.95 12.56
C SER A 9 -8.17 -22.50 12.14
N LEU A 10 -6.92 -22.09 11.97
CA LEU A 10 -6.58 -20.73 11.50
C LEU A 10 -7.05 -20.52 10.07
N MET A 11 -6.82 -21.49 9.17
CA MET A 11 -7.29 -21.42 7.78
C MET A 11 -8.81 -21.32 7.71
N LEU A 12 -9.52 -22.12 8.49
CA LEU A 12 -10.99 -22.10 8.54
C LEU A 12 -11.51 -20.77 9.09
N ALA A 13 -10.92 -20.26 10.18
CA ALA A 13 -11.32 -18.97 10.75
C ALA A 13 -11.14 -17.83 9.74
N VAL A 14 -10.00 -17.80 9.03
CA VAL A 14 -9.75 -16.82 7.97
C VAL A 14 -10.76 -16.99 6.82
N ALA A 15 -10.99 -18.22 6.37
CA ALA A 15 -11.94 -18.50 5.27
C ALA A 15 -13.37 -18.06 5.59
N VAL A 16 -13.86 -18.32 6.81
CA VAL A 16 -15.20 -17.88 7.27
C VAL A 16 -15.30 -16.35 7.23
N VAL A 17 -14.30 -15.65 7.76
CA VAL A 17 -14.30 -14.18 7.75
C VAL A 17 -14.26 -13.64 6.32
N LEU A 18 -13.47 -14.23 5.43
CA LEU A 18 -13.42 -13.83 4.02
C LEU A 18 -14.75 -14.05 3.29
N ALA A 19 -15.43 -15.17 3.55
CA ALA A 19 -16.75 -15.45 2.99
C ALA A 19 -17.79 -14.42 3.46
N LEU A 20 -17.79 -14.08 4.76
CA LEU A 20 -18.65 -13.03 5.30
C LEU A 20 -18.32 -11.65 4.70
N THR A 21 -17.05 -11.34 4.50
CA THR A 21 -16.60 -10.09 3.86
C THR A 21 -17.04 -10.02 2.39
N PHE A 22 -17.02 -11.14 1.66
CA PHE A 22 -17.58 -11.22 0.31
C PHE A 22 -19.06 -10.90 0.29
N VAL A 23 -19.86 -11.54 1.14
CA VAL A 23 -21.31 -11.28 1.24
C VAL A 23 -21.59 -9.81 1.54
N ARG A 24 -20.81 -9.19 2.44
CA ARG A 24 -20.93 -7.75 2.74
C ARG A 24 -20.62 -6.90 1.52
N HIS A 25 -19.52 -7.12 0.82
CA HIS A 25 -19.19 -6.34 -0.38
C HIS A 25 -20.21 -6.55 -1.50
N TYR A 26 -20.76 -7.75 -1.64
CA TYR A 26 -21.79 -8.05 -2.63
C TYR A 26 -23.06 -7.22 -2.43
N GLN A 27 -23.35 -6.82 -1.18
CA GLN A 27 -24.49 -5.99 -0.83
C GLN A 27 -24.20 -4.47 -0.89
N LEU A 28 -22.95 -4.07 -1.14
CA LEU A 28 -22.60 -2.65 -1.25
C LEU A 28 -23.01 -2.07 -2.60
N ARG A 29 -23.34 -0.78 -2.59
CA ARG A 29 -23.63 -0.03 -3.82
C ARG A 29 -22.34 0.15 -4.62
N LEU A 30 -22.45 0.09 -5.96
CA LEU A 30 -21.36 0.49 -6.85
C LEU A 30 -21.06 1.98 -6.65
N ASP A 31 -19.78 2.34 -6.64
CA ASP A 31 -19.36 3.72 -6.47
C ASP A 31 -19.55 4.55 -7.75
N GLY A 32 -19.63 5.87 -7.58
CA GLY A 32 -19.92 6.80 -8.66
C GLY A 32 -18.83 6.90 -9.72
N ASP A 33 -17.58 6.52 -9.39
CA ASP A 33 -16.45 6.56 -10.32
C ASP A 33 -16.41 5.31 -11.23
N THR A 34 -17.12 4.24 -10.85
CA THR A 34 -17.15 3.00 -11.63
C THR A 34 -17.68 3.20 -13.04
N ALA A 35 -18.84 3.82 -13.18
CA ALA A 35 -19.45 4.05 -14.48
C ALA A 35 -18.59 4.92 -15.42
N PRO A 36 -18.16 6.14 -15.04
CA PRO A 36 -17.40 7.02 -15.93
C PRO A 36 -15.99 6.54 -16.25
N ILE A 37 -15.42 5.58 -15.51
CA ILE A 37 -14.12 4.96 -15.84
C ILE A 37 -14.32 3.75 -16.78
N VAL A 38 -15.24 2.83 -16.46
CA VAL A 38 -15.44 1.58 -17.22
C VAL A 38 -16.08 1.84 -18.59
N LEU A 39 -17.02 2.78 -18.62
CA LEU A 39 -17.60 3.37 -19.84
C LEU A 39 -17.02 4.78 -19.94
N PRO A 40 -15.78 4.92 -20.43
CA PRO A 40 -14.99 6.13 -20.28
C PRO A 40 -15.73 7.35 -20.82
N ARG A 41 -16.10 8.26 -19.91
CA ARG A 41 -16.58 9.60 -20.27
C ARG A 41 -15.44 10.36 -20.96
N ALA A 42 -15.75 11.38 -21.76
CA ALA A 42 -14.74 12.09 -22.57
C ALA A 42 -13.50 12.56 -21.79
N ASP A 43 -13.67 12.93 -20.52
CA ASP A 43 -12.59 13.36 -19.61
C ASP A 43 -11.69 12.21 -19.11
N TYR A 44 -12.22 10.99 -19.03
CA TYR A 44 -11.47 9.77 -18.69
C TYR A 44 -11.05 8.96 -19.92
N ALA A 45 -11.63 9.18 -21.10
CA ALA A 45 -11.26 8.43 -22.30
C ALA A 45 -9.81 8.72 -22.72
N HIS A 46 -9.37 9.96 -22.56
CA HIS A 46 -8.04 10.39 -22.99
C HIS A 46 -6.91 9.62 -22.29
N ILE A 47 -7.02 9.35 -20.98
CA ILE A 47 -5.98 8.63 -20.25
C ILE A 47 -5.68 7.26 -20.88
N LEU A 48 -6.69 6.59 -21.43
CA LEU A 48 -6.53 5.26 -22.04
C LEU A 48 -5.75 5.29 -23.36
N HIS A 49 -5.62 6.46 -23.97
CA HIS A 49 -4.85 6.70 -25.18
C HIS A 49 -3.48 7.34 -24.92
N ASP A 50 -3.22 7.79 -23.70
CA ASP A 50 -1.94 8.38 -23.30
C ASP A 50 -1.33 7.65 -22.08
N PRO A 51 -0.82 6.42 -22.25
CA PRO A 51 -0.39 5.57 -21.15
C PRO A 51 0.79 6.10 -20.35
N PHE A 52 1.60 6.97 -20.98
CA PHE A 52 2.80 7.54 -20.39
C PHE A 52 2.70 9.06 -20.21
N GLY A 53 1.59 9.70 -20.55
CA GLY A 53 1.42 11.15 -20.39
C GLY A 53 2.22 11.97 -21.41
N TRP A 54 2.48 11.43 -22.61
CA TRP A 54 3.22 12.14 -23.65
C TRP A 54 2.44 13.31 -24.23
N ASP A 55 1.13 13.18 -24.37
CA ASP A 55 0.29 14.26 -24.86
C ASP A 55 0.24 15.40 -23.83
N ALA A 56 0.10 15.05 -22.55
CA ALA A 56 0.20 16.02 -21.45
C ALA A 56 1.55 16.73 -21.43
N LEU A 57 2.65 16.00 -21.64
CA LEU A 57 4.01 16.55 -21.63
C LEU A 57 4.30 17.45 -22.84
N LEU A 58 3.94 17.01 -24.04
CA LEU A 58 4.34 17.66 -25.30
C LEU A 58 3.38 18.78 -25.70
N HIS A 59 2.07 18.58 -25.47
CA HIS A 59 1.03 19.51 -25.92
C HIS A 59 0.35 20.23 -24.75
N GLY A 60 0.73 19.93 -23.51
CA GLY A 60 0.14 20.57 -22.33
C GLY A 60 -1.32 20.17 -22.11
N SER A 61 -1.76 19.04 -22.66
CA SER A 61 -3.14 18.60 -22.55
C SER A 61 -3.51 18.28 -21.11
N GLN A 62 -4.75 18.58 -20.76
CA GLN A 62 -5.29 18.38 -19.41
C GLN A 62 -6.47 17.42 -19.47
N TYR A 63 -6.42 16.36 -18.67
CA TYR A 63 -7.47 15.34 -18.60
C TYR A 63 -7.45 14.64 -17.23
N ALA A 64 -8.51 13.89 -16.93
CA ALA A 64 -8.65 13.27 -15.61
C ALA A 64 -7.62 12.14 -15.45
N GLY A 65 -7.02 12.05 -14.26
CA GLY A 65 -6.12 10.96 -13.93
C GLY A 65 -4.79 10.92 -14.69
N SER A 66 -4.27 12.01 -15.26
CA SER A 66 -3.10 12.06 -16.18
C SER A 66 -1.86 11.19 -15.85
N ASN A 67 -1.68 10.76 -14.61
CA ASN A 67 -0.59 9.90 -14.14
C ASN A 67 -1.05 8.52 -13.59
N ARG A 68 -2.23 8.03 -14.00
CA ARG A 68 -2.92 6.87 -13.42
C ARG A 68 -3.42 5.87 -14.46
N PHE A 69 -2.72 5.76 -15.59
CA PHE A 69 -3.13 4.92 -16.71
C PHE A 69 -3.46 3.49 -16.27
N PHE A 70 -2.55 2.83 -15.53
CA PHE A 70 -2.72 1.41 -15.22
C PHE A 70 -3.94 1.15 -14.34
N ALA A 71 -4.28 2.02 -13.38
CA ALA A 71 -5.50 1.83 -12.59
C ALA A 71 -6.77 1.92 -13.45
N HIS A 72 -6.83 2.88 -14.38
CA HIS A 72 -7.97 3.00 -15.28
C HIS A 72 -8.04 1.83 -16.26
N ALA A 73 -6.91 1.46 -16.87
CA ALA A 73 -6.84 0.36 -17.82
C ALA A 73 -7.20 -0.98 -17.16
N GLU A 74 -6.65 -1.28 -15.98
CA GLU A 74 -6.97 -2.48 -15.20
C GLU A 74 -8.45 -2.54 -14.84
N MET A 75 -9.03 -1.43 -14.40
CA MET A 75 -10.44 -1.35 -14.04
C MET A 75 -11.37 -1.55 -15.25
N VAL A 76 -11.05 -0.90 -16.38
CA VAL A 76 -11.78 -1.07 -17.66
C VAL A 76 -11.70 -2.53 -18.12
N LEU A 77 -10.51 -3.12 -18.12
CA LEU A 77 -10.32 -4.51 -18.53
C LEU A 77 -11.08 -5.46 -17.59
N TYR A 78 -11.00 -5.25 -16.27
CA TYR A 78 -11.65 -6.09 -15.29
C TYR A 78 -13.18 -6.08 -15.45
N PHE A 79 -13.81 -4.91 -15.41
CA PHE A 79 -15.27 -4.79 -15.46
C PHE A 79 -15.87 -5.08 -16.84
N ARG A 80 -15.07 -5.12 -17.92
CA ARG A 80 -15.54 -5.58 -19.24
C ARG A 80 -15.56 -7.09 -19.40
N HIS A 81 -14.74 -7.82 -18.65
CA HIS A 81 -14.59 -9.28 -18.81
C HIS A 81 -15.22 -10.05 -17.65
N VAL A 82 -14.93 -9.69 -16.40
CA VAL A 82 -15.34 -10.49 -15.23
C VAL A 82 -16.86 -10.54 -15.03
N PRO A 83 -17.62 -9.42 -15.15
CA PRO A 83 -19.07 -9.50 -15.08
C PRO A 83 -19.70 -10.38 -16.17
N ARG A 84 -19.09 -10.46 -17.36
CA ARG A 84 -19.57 -11.33 -18.46
C ARG A 84 -19.34 -12.81 -18.14
N TRP A 85 -18.19 -13.15 -17.55
CA TRP A 85 -17.94 -14.51 -17.11
C TRP A 85 -18.90 -14.93 -15.99
N LEU A 86 -19.18 -14.03 -15.04
CA LEU A 86 -20.11 -14.27 -13.94
C LEU A 86 -21.57 -14.37 -14.39
N GLN A 87 -21.93 -13.81 -15.56
CA GLN A 87 -23.28 -13.96 -16.13
C GLN A 87 -23.65 -15.42 -16.46
N ALA A 88 -22.67 -16.33 -16.50
CA ALA A 88 -22.94 -17.76 -16.61
C ALA A 88 -23.68 -18.33 -15.38
N VAL A 89 -23.62 -17.66 -14.22
CA VAL A 89 -24.18 -18.14 -12.95
C VAL A 89 -25.10 -17.14 -12.24
N VAL A 90 -25.04 -15.85 -12.57
CA VAL A 90 -25.89 -14.81 -11.97
C VAL A 90 -26.46 -13.85 -13.02
N SER A 91 -27.51 -13.09 -12.68
CA SER A 91 -28.10 -12.11 -13.59
C SER A 91 -27.12 -10.99 -13.97
N PRO A 92 -27.33 -10.27 -15.09
CA PRO A 92 -26.42 -9.20 -15.54
C PRO A 92 -26.17 -8.11 -14.49
N ILE A 93 -27.18 -7.75 -13.71
CA ILE A 93 -27.02 -6.77 -12.63
C ILE A 93 -26.22 -7.39 -11.48
N ALA A 94 -26.61 -8.58 -11.02
CA ALA A 94 -25.91 -9.29 -9.94
C ALA A 94 -24.43 -9.56 -10.27
N SER A 95 -24.10 -9.77 -11.55
CA SER A 95 -22.73 -10.02 -11.99
C SER A 95 -21.80 -8.81 -11.78
N LEU A 96 -22.32 -7.59 -11.85
CA LEU A 96 -21.56 -6.37 -11.53
C LEU A 96 -21.22 -6.29 -10.03
N TYR A 97 -22.20 -6.55 -9.16
CA TYR A 97 -22.00 -6.59 -7.71
C TYR A 97 -21.08 -7.73 -7.29
N ALA A 98 -21.25 -8.92 -7.88
CA ALA A 98 -20.38 -10.06 -7.66
C ALA A 98 -18.94 -9.78 -8.11
N SER A 99 -18.76 -9.12 -9.26
CA SER A 99 -17.45 -8.70 -9.76
C SER A 99 -16.78 -7.70 -8.82
N ALA A 100 -17.49 -6.68 -8.34
CA ALA A 100 -16.94 -5.72 -7.39
C ALA A 100 -16.55 -6.38 -6.06
N ALA A 101 -17.40 -7.28 -5.54
CA ALA A 101 -17.11 -8.03 -4.32
C ALA A 101 -15.91 -8.97 -4.49
N LEU A 102 -15.83 -9.66 -5.63
CA LEU A 102 -14.73 -10.56 -5.95
C LEU A 102 -13.41 -9.79 -6.05
N PHE A 103 -13.41 -8.60 -6.67
CA PHE A 103 -12.23 -7.75 -6.74
C PHE A 103 -11.77 -7.33 -5.35
N ASN A 104 -12.66 -6.75 -4.54
CA ASN A 104 -12.32 -6.24 -3.22
C ASN A 104 -11.78 -7.34 -2.30
N VAL A 105 -12.44 -8.51 -2.27
CA VAL A 105 -11.98 -9.65 -1.47
C VAL A 105 -10.70 -10.25 -2.05
N GLY A 106 -10.54 -10.28 -3.37
CA GLY A 106 -9.31 -10.71 -4.02
C GLY A 106 -8.11 -9.84 -3.62
N VAL A 107 -8.26 -8.52 -3.70
CA VAL A 107 -7.23 -7.55 -3.26
C VAL A 107 -6.93 -7.72 -1.77
N LEU A 108 -7.97 -7.84 -0.93
CA LEU A 108 -7.83 -8.11 0.50
C LEU A 108 -6.98 -9.36 0.75
N VAL A 109 -7.35 -10.50 0.14
CA VAL A 109 -6.65 -11.78 0.32
C VAL A 109 -5.20 -11.69 -0.12
N LEU A 110 -4.94 -11.10 -1.29
CA LEU A 110 -3.59 -10.95 -1.82
C LEU A 110 -2.74 -10.03 -0.94
N LEU A 111 -3.28 -8.87 -0.55
CA LEU A 111 -2.58 -7.91 0.30
C LEU A 111 -2.30 -8.49 1.68
N LEU A 112 -3.28 -9.15 2.30
CA LEU A 112 -3.11 -9.80 3.60
C LEU A 112 -2.08 -10.94 3.55
N TYR A 113 -2.07 -11.73 2.47
CA TYR A 113 -1.06 -12.76 2.25
C TYR A 113 0.35 -12.15 2.11
N VAL A 114 0.52 -11.09 1.31
CA VAL A 114 1.80 -10.39 1.15
C VAL A 114 2.25 -9.76 2.47
N MET A 115 1.37 -9.06 3.19
CA MET A 115 1.66 -8.55 4.55
C MET A 115 2.08 -9.68 5.50
N GLY A 116 1.45 -10.86 5.36
CA GLY A 116 1.82 -12.07 6.07
C GLY A 116 3.26 -12.51 5.82
N TRP A 117 3.83 -12.26 4.64
CA TRP A 117 5.25 -12.53 4.36
C TRP A 117 6.17 -11.65 5.19
N TYR A 118 5.83 -10.36 5.31
CA TYR A 118 6.59 -9.39 6.08
C TYR A 118 6.56 -9.72 7.58
N ALA A 119 5.38 -10.04 8.10
CA ALA A 119 5.22 -10.40 9.50
C ALA A 119 5.87 -11.77 9.84
N SER A 120 5.63 -12.80 9.03
CA SER A 120 6.07 -14.17 9.36
C SER A 120 7.47 -14.55 8.84
N GLY A 121 7.98 -13.83 7.84
CA GLY A 121 9.22 -14.14 7.15
C GLY A 121 9.14 -15.33 6.17
N THR A 122 7.94 -15.85 5.88
CA THR A 122 7.76 -17.01 4.99
C THR A 122 6.57 -16.84 4.04
N ARG A 123 6.65 -17.52 2.88
CA ARG A 123 5.61 -17.58 1.84
C ARG A 123 4.89 -18.93 1.81
N ARG A 124 5.26 -19.86 2.69
CA ARG A 124 4.73 -21.23 2.65
C ARG A 124 3.33 -21.25 3.27
N LEU A 125 2.32 -21.62 2.48
CA LEU A 125 0.94 -21.78 2.93
C LEU A 125 0.79 -22.89 3.99
N GLY A 126 1.71 -23.84 4.08
CA GLY A 126 1.76 -24.83 5.18
C GLY A 126 2.30 -24.28 6.51
N SER A 127 2.68 -23.00 6.60
CA SER A 127 3.27 -22.42 7.79
C SER A 127 2.21 -21.89 8.75
N VAL A 128 2.14 -22.46 9.96
CA VAL A 128 1.32 -21.90 11.05
C VAL A 128 1.73 -20.46 11.39
N ARG A 129 3.01 -20.10 11.22
CA ARG A 129 3.48 -18.72 11.50
C ARG A 129 2.86 -17.71 10.52
N LEU A 130 2.66 -18.11 9.26
CA LEU A 130 2.04 -17.26 8.26
C LEU A 130 0.55 -17.07 8.57
N TRP A 131 -0.19 -18.16 8.78
CA TRP A 131 -1.61 -18.09 9.08
C TRP A 131 -1.93 -17.41 10.41
N LEU A 132 -1.06 -17.55 11.42
CA LEU A 132 -1.20 -16.80 12.66
C LEU A 132 -1.05 -15.29 12.42
N ALA A 133 -0.04 -14.86 11.65
CA ALA A 133 0.13 -13.46 11.31
C ALA A 133 -1.06 -12.92 10.51
N ILE A 134 -1.54 -13.68 9.52
CA ILE A 134 -2.74 -13.36 8.72
C ILE A 134 -3.96 -13.20 9.64
N ALA A 135 -4.22 -14.16 10.53
CA ALA A 135 -5.36 -14.12 11.45
C ALA A 135 -5.31 -12.91 12.40
N LEU A 136 -4.12 -12.54 12.88
CA LEU A 136 -3.93 -11.35 13.73
C LEU A 136 -4.17 -10.03 12.98
N MET A 137 -3.84 -9.97 11.69
CA MET A 137 -4.01 -8.76 10.87
C MET A 137 -5.40 -8.64 10.25
N LEU A 138 -6.14 -9.74 10.12
CA LEU A 138 -7.45 -9.79 9.47
C LEU A 138 -8.49 -8.80 10.04
N PRO A 139 -8.59 -8.54 11.37
CA PRO A 139 -9.54 -7.56 11.91
C PRO A 139 -9.37 -6.12 11.38
N PHE A 140 -8.19 -5.77 10.86
CA PHE A 140 -7.92 -4.45 10.27
C PHE A 140 -8.45 -4.31 8.83
N PHE A 141 -9.01 -5.37 8.25
CA PHE A 141 -9.63 -5.37 6.92
C PHE A 141 -11.17 -5.28 6.98
N GLN A 142 -11.69 -4.55 7.96
CA GLN A 142 -13.13 -4.40 8.17
C GLN A 142 -13.81 -3.47 7.14
N THR A 143 -14.98 -3.87 6.69
CA THR A 143 -15.84 -3.08 5.79
C THR A 143 -16.82 -2.15 6.53
N THR A 144 -17.02 -2.40 7.82
CA THR A 144 -17.92 -1.65 8.71
C THR A 144 -17.16 -1.15 9.93
N GLY A 145 -17.74 -0.27 10.76
CA GLY A 145 -17.06 0.22 11.96
C GLY A 145 -15.99 1.25 11.61
N TYR A 146 -14.70 0.91 11.67
CA TYR A 146 -13.61 1.89 11.49
C TYR A 146 -13.11 2.03 10.04
N ASN A 147 -13.97 1.79 9.04
CA ASN A 147 -13.57 1.71 7.64
C ASN A 147 -12.90 3.00 7.10
N ARG A 148 -13.34 4.18 7.54
CA ARG A 148 -12.76 5.48 7.14
C ARG A 148 -11.60 5.97 8.02
N GLN A 149 -10.95 5.09 8.78
CA GLN A 149 -9.78 5.45 9.59
C GLN A 149 -8.65 4.43 9.46
N MET A 150 -8.94 3.16 9.76
CA MET A 150 -7.91 2.12 9.83
C MET A 150 -8.15 0.94 8.90
N ALA A 151 -9.25 0.93 8.12
CA ALA A 151 -9.42 -0.14 7.15
C ALA A 151 -8.45 0.04 5.98
N ILE A 152 -7.87 -1.09 5.59
CA ILE A 152 -6.94 -1.17 4.47
C ILE A 152 -7.67 -1.28 3.12
N ILE A 153 -8.88 -1.84 3.14
CA ILE A 153 -9.72 -2.05 1.95
C ILE A 153 -10.92 -1.11 2.04
N ASP A 154 -11.09 -0.32 0.99
CA ASP A 154 -12.22 0.58 0.89
C ASP A 154 -13.48 -0.19 0.48
N THR A 155 -14.64 0.37 0.82
CA THR A 155 -15.94 -0.09 0.30
C THR A 155 -16.04 0.02 -1.22
N SER A 156 -15.38 1.01 -1.83
CA SER A 156 -15.34 1.26 -3.27
C SER A 156 -14.33 0.34 -3.97
N ALA A 157 -14.77 -0.32 -5.04
CA ALA A 157 -13.87 -1.09 -5.90
C ALA A 157 -12.87 -0.18 -6.62
N THR A 158 -13.32 0.99 -7.08
CA THR A 158 -12.46 2.01 -7.67
C THR A 158 -11.31 2.37 -6.73
N TYR A 159 -11.57 2.68 -5.46
CA TYR A 159 -10.49 2.99 -4.52
C TYR A 159 -9.53 1.81 -4.31
N ASN A 160 -10.01 0.56 -4.34
CA ASN A 160 -9.11 -0.59 -4.23
C ASN A 160 -8.21 -0.75 -5.47
N PHE A 161 -8.67 -0.40 -6.68
CA PHE A 161 -7.83 -0.34 -7.88
C PHE A 161 -6.72 0.71 -7.75
N PHE A 162 -7.03 1.87 -7.18
CA PHE A 162 -6.10 3.01 -7.16
C PHE A 162 -5.17 3.03 -5.94
N TYR A 163 -5.50 2.32 -4.86
CA TYR A 163 -4.77 2.41 -3.59
C TYR A 163 -4.28 1.05 -3.08
N ALA A 164 -5.18 0.18 -2.62
CA ALA A 164 -4.80 -1.07 -1.97
C ALA A 164 -4.10 -2.06 -2.92
N PHE A 165 -4.58 -2.18 -4.15
CA PHE A 165 -3.99 -3.05 -5.17
C PHE A 165 -2.55 -2.63 -5.56
N PRO A 166 -2.28 -1.37 -5.95
CA PRO A 166 -0.91 -0.97 -6.26
C PRO A 166 0.00 -0.98 -5.02
N LEU A 167 -0.53 -0.74 -3.82
CA LEU A 167 0.25 -0.89 -2.59
C LEU A 167 0.64 -2.36 -2.34
N MET A 168 -0.25 -3.31 -2.63
CA MET A 168 0.06 -4.74 -2.62
C MET A 168 1.18 -5.08 -3.60
N LEU A 169 1.11 -4.57 -4.84
CA LEU A 169 2.16 -4.73 -5.84
C LEU A 169 3.49 -4.09 -5.40
N LEU A 170 3.46 -2.93 -4.74
CA LEU A 170 4.64 -2.28 -4.18
C LEU A 170 5.29 -3.15 -3.09
N LEU A 171 4.50 -3.76 -2.21
CA LEU A 171 5.04 -4.71 -1.23
C LEU A 171 5.64 -5.95 -1.90
N VAL A 172 5.06 -6.46 -2.99
CA VAL A 172 5.69 -7.54 -3.77
C VAL A 172 7.05 -7.10 -4.34
N LEU A 173 7.14 -5.89 -4.90
CA LEU A 173 8.39 -5.32 -5.41
C LEU A 173 9.44 -5.16 -4.29
N LEU A 174 9.03 -4.70 -3.10
CA LEU A 174 9.94 -4.43 -2.00
C LEU A 174 10.39 -5.71 -1.26
N TRP A 175 9.74 -6.85 -1.48
CA TRP A 175 10.00 -8.09 -0.72
C TRP A 175 11.47 -8.57 -0.78
N PRO A 176 12.14 -8.67 -1.95
CA PRO A 176 13.53 -9.10 -2.01
C PRO A 176 14.48 -8.18 -1.24
N LEU A 177 14.21 -6.87 -1.28
CA LEU A 177 14.99 -5.85 -0.57
C LEU A 177 14.81 -5.99 0.94
N TYR A 178 13.55 -6.13 1.38
CA TYR A 178 13.23 -6.35 2.79
C TYR A 178 13.88 -7.63 3.34
N ARG A 179 13.78 -8.74 2.60
CA ARG A 179 14.38 -10.02 3.01
C ARG A 179 15.89 -9.91 3.17
N ALA A 180 16.57 -9.30 2.21
CA ALA A 180 18.02 -9.10 2.26
C ALA A 180 18.41 -8.22 3.45
N GLY A 181 17.70 -7.10 3.66
CA GLY A 181 17.91 -6.21 4.80
C GLY A 181 17.67 -6.89 6.15
N ARG A 182 16.63 -7.71 6.27
CA ARG A 182 16.34 -8.49 7.49
C ARG A 182 17.40 -9.55 7.77
N ALA A 183 17.94 -10.19 6.74
CA ALA A 183 18.99 -11.20 6.86
C ALA A 183 20.40 -10.60 7.01
N GLY A 184 20.57 -9.28 6.83
CA GLY A 184 21.90 -8.65 6.78
C GLY A 184 22.74 -9.10 5.58
N GLN A 185 22.09 -9.60 4.53
CA GLN A 185 22.74 -10.15 3.34
C GLN A 185 22.66 -9.16 2.16
N PRO A 186 23.61 -9.20 1.22
CA PRO A 186 23.49 -8.42 -0.01
C PRO A 186 22.27 -8.85 -0.81
N VAL A 187 21.62 -7.89 -1.46
CA VAL A 187 20.49 -8.15 -2.35
C VAL A 187 20.98 -8.94 -3.57
N GLN A 188 20.52 -10.17 -3.71
CA GLN A 188 20.77 -11.02 -4.88
C GLN A 188 19.51 -11.03 -5.74
N LEU A 189 19.56 -10.38 -6.90
CA LEU A 189 18.49 -10.37 -7.90
C LEU A 189 18.98 -11.02 -9.17
N ALA A 190 18.33 -12.09 -9.63
CA ALA A 190 18.60 -12.64 -10.96
C ALA A 190 18.18 -11.64 -12.05
N TRP A 191 18.78 -11.70 -13.24
CA TRP A 191 18.45 -10.79 -14.34
C TRP A 191 16.97 -10.83 -14.77
N PRO A 192 16.31 -12.00 -14.90
CA PRO A 192 14.88 -12.04 -15.20
C PRO A 192 14.03 -11.41 -14.09
N GLN A 193 14.44 -11.61 -12.83
CA GLN A 193 13.77 -10.99 -11.68
C GLN A 193 13.93 -9.47 -11.71
N LEU A 194 15.13 -8.96 -12.01
CA LEU A 194 15.36 -7.53 -12.15
C LEU A 194 14.51 -6.93 -13.28
N GLY A 195 14.47 -7.57 -14.45
CA GLY A 195 13.61 -7.14 -15.57
C GLY A 195 12.13 -7.07 -15.17
N ALA A 196 11.61 -8.11 -14.52
CA ALA A 196 10.24 -8.12 -14.01
C ALA A 196 9.98 -6.98 -12.99
N MET A 197 10.94 -6.69 -12.12
CA MET A 197 10.83 -5.59 -11.14
C MET A 197 10.88 -4.20 -11.80
N LEU A 198 11.68 -4.03 -12.87
CA LEU A 198 11.73 -2.77 -13.62
C LEU A 198 10.41 -2.51 -14.37
N LEU A 199 9.84 -3.55 -15.00
CA LEU A 199 8.51 -3.48 -15.62
C LEU A 199 7.41 -3.21 -14.59
N LEU A 200 7.44 -3.89 -13.45
CA LEU A 200 6.52 -3.60 -12.35
C LEU A 200 6.67 -2.17 -11.84
N GLY A 201 7.89 -1.61 -11.86
CA GLY A 201 8.14 -0.21 -11.52
C GLY A 201 7.44 0.78 -12.46
N VAL A 202 7.34 0.45 -13.76
CA VAL A 202 6.53 1.22 -14.72
C VAL A 202 5.07 1.17 -14.32
N VAL A 203 4.51 -0.03 -14.11
CA VAL A 203 3.11 -0.18 -13.69
C VAL A 203 2.82 0.64 -12.43
N LEU A 204 3.64 0.47 -11.40
CA LEU A 204 3.48 1.14 -10.11
C LEU A 204 3.55 2.67 -10.21
N ALA A 205 4.45 3.22 -11.02
CA ALA A 205 4.60 4.66 -11.16
C ALA A 205 3.37 5.35 -11.78
N PHE A 206 2.62 4.64 -12.64
CA PHE A 206 1.43 5.17 -13.31
C PHE A 206 0.12 4.46 -12.92
N ASN A 207 0.04 3.84 -11.74
CA ASN A 207 -1.17 3.15 -11.26
C ASN A 207 -1.96 4.02 -10.25
N GLY A 208 -1.36 4.38 -9.12
CA GLY A 208 -2.08 4.99 -8.00
C GLY A 208 -1.51 6.32 -7.48
N PRO A 209 -2.32 7.18 -6.85
CA PRO A 209 -1.89 8.47 -6.33
C PRO A 209 -0.87 8.40 -5.18
N ILE A 210 -0.85 7.29 -4.42
CA ILE A 210 -0.02 7.17 -3.20
C ILE A 210 1.35 6.55 -3.46
N ILE A 211 1.55 5.86 -4.59
CA ILE A 211 2.77 5.07 -4.85
C ILE A 211 3.98 5.97 -5.00
N GLY A 212 3.85 7.02 -5.82
CA GLY A 212 4.93 7.98 -6.03
C GLY A 212 5.46 8.53 -4.69
N GLY A 213 4.57 9.06 -3.86
CA GLY A 213 4.96 9.64 -2.56
C GLY A 213 5.60 8.60 -1.64
N THR A 214 5.04 7.40 -1.60
CA THR A 214 5.54 6.30 -0.77
C THR A 214 6.95 5.90 -1.19
N VAL A 215 7.18 5.70 -2.49
CA VAL A 215 8.48 5.33 -3.05
C VAL A 215 9.52 6.41 -2.77
N LEU A 216 9.20 7.69 -2.99
CA LEU A 216 10.17 8.78 -2.80
C LEU A 216 10.59 8.90 -1.33
N VAL A 217 9.64 8.79 -0.39
CA VAL A 217 9.96 8.82 1.05
C VAL A 217 10.79 7.61 1.47
N LEU A 218 10.41 6.40 1.02
CA LEU A 218 11.18 5.19 1.29
C LEU A 218 12.59 5.27 0.68
N GLY A 219 12.69 5.71 -0.57
CA GLY A 219 13.95 5.86 -1.29
C GLY A 219 14.89 6.86 -0.61
N LEU A 220 14.35 8.00 -0.15
CA LEU A 220 15.11 8.97 0.64
C LEU A 220 15.62 8.35 1.95
N GLY A 221 14.77 7.67 2.71
CA GLY A 221 15.16 7.02 3.97
C GLY A 221 16.22 5.94 3.77
N VAL A 222 16.05 5.07 2.78
CA VAL A 222 17.02 4.03 2.42
C VAL A 222 18.33 4.64 1.94
N GLY A 223 18.27 5.68 1.11
CA GLY A 223 19.44 6.39 0.59
C GLY A 223 20.25 7.06 1.69
N LEU A 224 19.59 7.80 2.60
CA LEU A 224 20.23 8.44 3.75
C LEU A 224 20.87 7.41 4.70
N HIS A 225 20.15 6.33 5.01
CA HIS A 225 20.69 5.25 5.83
C HIS A 225 21.92 4.61 5.17
N ALA A 226 21.85 4.30 3.87
CA ALA A 226 22.96 3.71 3.14
C ALA A 226 24.18 4.65 3.04
N ALA A 227 23.96 5.94 2.83
CA ALA A 227 25.01 6.96 2.82
C ALA A 227 25.68 7.08 4.20
N TRP A 228 24.88 7.13 5.27
CA TRP A 228 25.38 7.17 6.65
C TRP A 228 26.24 5.95 7.00
N ALA A 229 25.74 4.75 6.70
CA ALA A 229 26.45 3.49 6.97
C ALA A 229 27.78 3.38 6.21
N ARG A 230 27.94 4.12 5.09
CA ARG A 230 29.15 4.12 4.26
C ARG A 230 30.09 5.28 4.53
N ARG A 231 29.69 6.26 5.36
CA ARG A 231 30.49 7.47 5.63
C ARG A 231 31.89 7.17 6.17
N GLN A 232 32.03 6.08 6.94
CA GLN A 232 33.31 5.68 7.53
C GLN A 232 34.19 4.83 6.61
N ARG A 233 33.74 4.48 5.40
CA ARG A 233 34.52 3.64 4.46
C ARG A 233 35.37 4.49 3.51
N PRO A 234 36.58 4.03 3.11
CA PRO A 234 37.38 4.67 2.07
C PRO A 234 36.58 4.86 0.77
N ALA A 235 36.86 5.93 0.01
CA ALA A 235 36.11 6.27 -1.20
C ALA A 235 36.13 5.14 -2.25
N ALA A 236 37.27 4.49 -2.45
CA ALA A 236 37.42 3.37 -3.37
C ALA A 236 36.53 2.17 -2.98
N GLU A 237 36.45 1.84 -1.69
CA GLU A 237 35.60 0.74 -1.20
C GLU A 237 34.11 1.06 -1.26
N ARG A 238 33.74 2.35 -1.13
CA ARG A 238 32.36 2.82 -1.30
C ARG A 238 31.85 2.58 -2.70
N LEU A 239 32.68 2.81 -3.71
CA LEU A 239 32.35 2.65 -5.13
C LEU A 239 32.37 1.17 -5.57
N ARG A 240 33.37 0.39 -5.15
CA ARG A 240 33.52 -1.01 -5.59
C ARG A 240 32.39 -1.93 -5.09
N ASN A 241 31.85 -1.65 -3.91
CA ASN A 241 30.80 -2.47 -3.28
C ASN A 241 29.39 -1.90 -3.47
N LEU A 242 29.20 -1.08 -4.51
CA LEU A 242 27.92 -0.46 -4.80
C LEU A 242 26.95 -1.52 -5.36
N PRO A 243 25.78 -1.77 -4.75
CA PRO A 243 24.80 -2.73 -5.25
C PRO A 243 24.08 -2.12 -6.44
N TRP A 244 24.75 -2.10 -7.59
CA TRP A 244 24.29 -1.37 -8.78
C TRP A 244 22.89 -1.82 -9.22
N ARG A 245 22.51 -3.10 -9.01
CA ARG A 245 21.15 -3.60 -9.30
C ARG A 245 20.08 -2.92 -8.45
N VAL A 246 20.38 -2.69 -7.17
CA VAL A 246 19.50 -1.99 -6.24
C VAL A 246 19.42 -0.51 -6.59
N LEU A 247 20.55 0.09 -6.98
CA LEU A 247 20.56 1.48 -7.44
C LEU A 247 19.81 1.67 -8.76
N LEU A 248 19.95 0.75 -9.71
CA LEU A 248 19.20 0.77 -10.95
C LEU A 248 17.71 0.69 -10.65
N LEU A 249 17.29 -0.24 -9.78
CA LEU A 249 15.89 -0.38 -9.39
C LEU A 249 15.34 0.89 -8.71
N TRP A 250 16.03 1.44 -7.70
CA TRP A 250 15.60 2.65 -7.00
C TRP A 250 15.69 3.89 -7.86
N GLY A 251 16.73 4.02 -8.68
CA GLY A 251 16.91 5.14 -9.60
C GLY A 251 15.84 5.14 -10.68
N TRP A 252 15.57 3.98 -11.28
CA TRP A 252 14.50 3.78 -12.26
C TRP A 252 13.13 4.11 -11.66
N LEU A 253 12.76 3.46 -10.55
CA LEU A 253 11.46 3.67 -9.91
C LEU A 253 11.31 5.11 -9.41
N GLY A 254 12.36 5.68 -8.82
CA GLY A 254 12.37 7.07 -8.36
C GLY A 254 12.20 8.07 -9.50
N ALA A 255 12.90 7.88 -10.63
CA ALA A 255 12.76 8.73 -11.82
C ALA A 255 11.35 8.66 -12.40
N LEU A 256 10.78 7.46 -12.52
CA LEU A 256 9.40 7.28 -12.98
C LEU A 256 8.38 7.90 -12.01
N CYS A 257 8.58 7.76 -10.70
CA CYS A 257 7.70 8.39 -9.71
C CYS A 257 7.77 9.93 -9.76
N LEU A 258 8.97 10.51 -9.93
CA LEU A 258 9.12 11.96 -10.12
C LEU A 258 8.44 12.43 -11.41
N TYR A 259 8.59 11.67 -12.49
CA TYR A 259 7.92 11.95 -13.75
C TYR A 259 6.39 11.86 -13.62
N SER A 260 5.88 10.81 -12.98
CA SER A 260 4.45 10.66 -12.66
C SER A 260 3.92 11.79 -11.79
N PHE A 261 4.69 12.26 -10.80
CA PHE A 261 4.32 13.46 -10.02
C PHE A 261 4.24 14.72 -10.87
N TYR A 262 5.18 14.89 -11.80
CA TYR A 262 5.17 16.00 -12.74
C TYR A 262 3.92 15.96 -13.64
N LEU A 263 3.59 14.79 -14.20
CA LEU A 263 2.37 14.59 -14.98
C LEU A 263 1.10 14.88 -14.21
N GLY A 264 1.09 14.64 -12.90
CA GLY A 264 -0.05 14.94 -12.03
C GLY A 264 -0.46 16.43 -11.99
N ARG A 265 0.39 17.34 -12.49
CA ARG A 265 0.06 18.77 -12.68
C ARG A 265 -0.98 19.00 -13.76
N TYR A 266 -1.07 18.11 -14.75
CA TYR A 266 -2.03 18.16 -15.85
C TYR A 266 -3.36 17.46 -15.52
N ASN A 267 -3.49 16.89 -14.31
CA ASN A 267 -4.72 16.22 -13.91
C ASN A 267 -5.80 17.25 -13.58
N THR A 268 -6.88 17.26 -14.36
CA THR A 268 -8.03 18.17 -14.18
C THR A 268 -8.73 17.99 -12.83
N GLU A 269 -8.65 16.81 -12.21
CA GLU A 269 -9.18 16.59 -10.85
C GLU A 269 -8.47 17.45 -9.78
N ASN A 270 -7.27 17.95 -10.07
CA ASN A 270 -6.51 18.85 -9.20
C ASN A 270 -6.73 20.33 -9.54
N ILE A 271 -7.26 20.62 -10.74
CA ILE A 271 -7.51 21.96 -11.28
C ILE A 271 -8.97 22.31 -10.98
N SER A 272 -9.30 22.43 -9.70
CA SER A 272 -10.62 22.88 -9.25
C SER A 272 -10.59 24.38 -8.92
N THR A 273 -11.73 25.05 -9.07
CA THR A 273 -11.92 26.50 -8.80
C THR A 273 -11.56 26.94 -7.38
N ALA A 274 -11.33 26.00 -6.46
CA ALA A 274 -10.91 26.24 -5.07
C ALA A 274 -9.46 25.78 -4.82
N MET A 275 -8.54 26.02 -5.76
CA MET A 275 -7.15 25.66 -5.59
C MET A 275 -6.52 26.47 -4.45
N ARG A 276 -6.34 25.84 -3.29
CA ARG A 276 -5.64 26.44 -2.14
C ARG A 276 -4.15 26.55 -2.42
N SER A 277 -3.55 27.64 -1.95
CA SER A 277 -2.10 27.84 -1.93
C SER A 277 -1.40 26.76 -1.08
N LEU A 278 -0.10 26.56 -1.30
CA LEU A 278 0.67 25.56 -0.54
C LEU A 278 0.66 25.86 0.97
N ALA A 279 0.74 27.13 1.35
CA ALA A 279 0.70 27.55 2.76
C ALA A 279 -0.63 27.17 3.42
N GLU A 280 -1.76 27.42 2.77
CA GLU A 280 -3.08 27.02 3.26
C GLU A 280 -3.22 25.50 3.37
N ARG A 281 -2.62 24.73 2.44
CA ARG A 281 -2.61 23.26 2.54
C ARG A 281 -1.85 22.79 3.78
N TYR A 282 -0.71 23.41 4.09
CA TYR A 282 0.03 23.10 5.32
C TYR A 282 -0.76 23.42 6.59
N GLN A 283 -1.54 24.51 6.59
CA GLN A 283 -2.44 24.83 7.70
C GLN A 283 -3.54 23.78 7.92
N LEU A 284 -3.93 23.04 6.88
CA LEU A 284 -4.91 21.95 6.97
C LEU A 284 -4.33 20.64 7.52
N VAL A 285 -3.01 20.47 7.55
CA VAL A 285 -2.37 19.22 8.00
C VAL A 285 -2.70 18.90 9.46
N PRO A 286 -2.56 19.82 10.44
CA PRO A 286 -2.92 19.56 11.83
C PRO A 286 -4.39 19.13 11.99
N TYR A 287 -5.32 19.76 11.25
CA TYR A 287 -6.73 19.37 11.26
C TYR A 287 -6.94 17.96 10.72
N GLY A 288 -6.26 17.59 9.64
CA GLY A 288 -6.30 16.23 9.10
C GLY A 288 -5.73 15.18 10.07
N VAL A 289 -4.61 15.50 10.74
CA VAL A 289 -4.03 14.64 11.79
C VAL A 289 -5.01 14.48 12.95
N TRP A 290 -5.59 15.59 13.43
CA TRP A 290 -6.60 15.56 14.47
C TRP A 290 -7.80 14.70 14.07
N HIS A 291 -8.33 14.89 12.87
CA HIS A 291 -9.45 14.12 12.35
C HIS A 291 -9.17 12.60 12.33
N GLN A 292 -7.98 12.18 11.91
CA GLN A 292 -7.62 10.76 11.93
C GLN A 292 -7.43 10.19 13.34
N LEU A 293 -7.07 11.01 14.33
CA LEU A 293 -6.81 10.57 15.69
C LEU A 293 -8.00 10.76 16.64
N ALA A 294 -8.92 11.69 16.37
CA ALA A 294 -9.96 12.10 17.31
C ALA A 294 -11.37 11.63 16.90
N ASP A 295 -11.69 11.57 15.60
CA ASP A 295 -13.07 11.27 15.17
C ASP A 295 -13.55 9.86 15.58
N ARG A 296 -12.66 8.89 15.51
CA ARG A 296 -12.85 7.51 15.99
C ARG A 296 -11.53 6.99 16.55
N LEU A 297 -11.63 5.90 17.30
CA LEU A 297 -10.49 5.33 18.04
C LEU A 297 -9.67 4.32 17.23
N GLY A 298 -9.96 4.09 15.94
CA GLY A 298 -9.34 3.01 15.18
C GLY A 298 -7.82 3.17 15.05
N LEU A 299 -7.38 4.28 14.43
CA LEU A 299 -5.95 4.55 14.26
C LEU A 299 -5.22 4.77 15.61
N PRO A 300 -5.76 5.53 16.59
CA PRO A 300 -5.17 5.64 17.93
C PRO A 300 -4.96 4.28 18.62
N LEU A 301 -5.95 3.39 18.58
CA LEU A 301 -5.83 2.06 19.19
C LEU A 301 -4.79 1.21 18.49
N LEU A 302 -4.67 1.29 17.16
CA LEU A 302 -3.61 0.60 16.42
C LEU A 302 -2.22 1.12 16.84
N VAL A 303 -2.04 2.44 16.94
CA VAL A 303 -0.78 3.04 17.39
C VAL A 303 -0.45 2.63 18.83
N LEU A 304 -1.43 2.70 19.73
CA LEU A 304 -1.27 2.25 21.13
C LEU A 304 -0.95 0.77 21.22
N ALA A 305 -1.57 -0.09 20.41
CA ALA A 305 -1.26 -1.52 20.35
C ALA A 305 0.18 -1.76 19.88
N CYS A 306 0.66 -1.03 18.88
CA CYS A 306 2.05 -1.10 18.43
C CYS A 306 3.03 -0.67 19.53
N LEU A 307 2.73 0.43 20.23
CA LEU A 307 3.55 0.93 21.34
C LEU A 307 3.56 -0.04 22.53
N ALA A 308 2.39 -0.58 22.89
CA ALA A 308 2.24 -1.58 23.94
C ALA A 308 3.04 -2.84 23.60
N ASN A 309 2.92 -3.36 22.38
CA ASN A 309 3.72 -4.49 21.93
C ASN A 309 5.22 -4.21 21.99
N ALA A 310 5.67 -3.02 21.55
CA ALA A 310 7.07 -2.64 21.64
C ALA A 310 7.56 -2.58 23.10
N GLN A 311 6.72 -2.12 24.03
CA GLN A 311 7.04 -2.09 25.45
C GLN A 311 7.07 -3.49 26.07
N LEU A 312 6.11 -4.36 25.74
CA LEU A 312 6.09 -5.75 26.18
C LEU A 312 7.30 -6.53 25.64
N LEU A 313 7.68 -6.30 24.38
CA LEU A 313 8.89 -6.88 23.79
C LEU A 313 10.15 -6.50 24.59
N ARG A 314 10.24 -5.25 25.07
CA ARG A 314 11.38 -4.78 25.88
C ARG A 314 11.39 -5.34 27.30
N ARG A 315 10.21 -5.58 27.88
CA ARG A 315 10.07 -5.97 29.29
C ARG A 315 10.04 -7.48 29.50
N LEU A 316 9.37 -8.22 28.62
CA LEU A 316 9.06 -9.64 28.82
C LEU A 316 9.99 -10.58 28.06
N LEU A 317 10.59 -10.14 26.95
CA LEU A 317 11.52 -10.96 26.19
C LEU A 317 12.97 -10.63 26.55
N PRO A 318 13.87 -11.63 26.59
CA PRO A 318 15.28 -11.39 26.81
C PRO A 318 15.86 -10.46 25.72
N PRO A 319 16.83 -9.59 26.07
CA PRO A 319 17.41 -8.64 25.14
C PRO A 319 18.20 -9.37 24.04
N SER A 320 17.53 -9.61 22.91
CA SER A 320 18.12 -10.21 21.70
C SER A 320 18.31 -9.17 20.61
N ALA A 321 19.20 -9.45 19.65
CA ALA A 321 19.34 -8.63 18.44
C ALA A 321 18.01 -8.47 17.68
N HIS A 322 17.19 -9.53 17.67
CA HIS A 322 15.87 -9.53 17.04
C HIS A 322 14.90 -8.57 17.75
N THR A 323 14.81 -8.62 19.09
CA THR A 323 13.96 -7.72 19.89
C THR A 323 14.35 -6.26 19.68
N LYS A 324 15.66 -5.96 19.68
CA LYS A 324 16.19 -4.61 19.41
C LYS A 324 15.82 -4.14 18.00
N GLN A 325 15.94 -5.03 17.00
CA GLN A 325 15.57 -4.72 15.62
C GLN A 325 14.08 -4.39 15.48
N LEU A 326 13.18 -5.15 16.12
CA LEU A 326 11.73 -4.86 16.09
C LEU A 326 11.42 -3.47 16.66
N VAL A 327 11.96 -3.16 17.84
CA VAL A 327 11.78 -1.84 18.45
C VAL A 327 12.33 -0.73 17.56
N TYR A 328 13.46 -0.97 16.89
CA TYR A 328 14.08 -0.03 15.97
C TYR A 328 13.25 0.18 14.70
N GLN A 329 12.58 -0.85 14.19
CA GLN A 329 11.65 -0.74 13.06
C GLN A 329 10.49 0.20 13.38
N LEU A 330 9.93 0.17 14.60
CA LEU A 330 8.86 1.09 15.00
C LEU A 330 9.33 2.56 14.97
N ARG A 331 10.58 2.84 15.33
CA ARG A 331 11.15 4.19 15.25
C ARG A 331 11.25 4.68 13.81
N TRP A 332 11.74 3.84 12.90
CA TRP A 332 11.79 4.17 11.48
C TRP A 332 10.41 4.31 10.86
N LEU A 333 9.44 3.52 11.31
CA LEU A 333 8.05 3.66 10.90
C LEU A 333 7.48 5.02 11.34
N GLY A 334 7.78 5.47 12.56
CA GLY A 334 7.42 6.82 13.02
C GLY A 334 8.09 7.92 12.17
N GLY A 335 9.36 7.76 11.83
CA GLY A 335 10.08 8.67 10.93
C GLY A 335 9.49 8.70 9.51
N PHE A 336 9.15 7.54 8.96
CA PHE A 336 8.45 7.41 7.68
C PHE A 336 7.11 8.13 7.72
N ALA A 337 6.29 7.90 8.74
CA ALA A 337 4.98 8.53 8.90
C ALA A 337 5.09 10.05 8.98
N LEU A 338 6.05 10.57 9.76
CA LEU A 338 6.29 12.01 9.89
C LEU A 338 6.64 12.65 8.53
N VAL A 339 7.65 12.10 7.83
CA VAL A 339 8.10 12.64 6.54
C VAL A 339 7.00 12.50 5.49
N TYR A 340 6.30 11.36 5.45
CA TYR A 340 5.21 11.13 4.51
C TYR A 340 4.09 12.15 4.70
N VAL A 341 3.62 12.36 5.94
CA VAL A 341 2.59 13.36 6.25
C VAL A 341 3.05 14.78 5.92
N ALA A 342 4.31 15.12 6.19
CA ALA A 342 4.86 16.44 5.88
C ALA A 342 4.92 16.75 4.37
N LEU A 343 5.00 15.71 3.53
CA LEU A 343 5.04 15.86 2.08
C LEU A 343 3.67 15.75 1.39
N LEU A 344 2.62 15.30 2.08
CA LEU A 344 1.26 15.23 1.51
C LEU A 344 0.76 16.56 0.89
N PRO A 345 0.99 17.74 1.50
CA PRO A 345 0.57 19.03 0.92
C PRO A 345 1.17 19.36 -0.45
N LEU A 346 2.29 18.73 -0.81
CA LEU A 346 2.94 18.91 -2.12
C LEU A 346 2.17 18.23 -3.25
N GLY A 347 1.23 17.34 -2.93
CA GLY A 347 0.27 16.77 -3.87
C GLY A 347 -0.80 17.78 -4.32
N GLY A 348 -1.75 17.31 -5.12
CA GLY A 348 -2.92 18.10 -5.53
C GLY A 348 -3.90 18.36 -4.37
N TYR A 349 -4.73 19.39 -4.51
CA TYR A 349 -5.84 19.67 -3.60
C TYR A 349 -7.17 19.49 -4.35
N ARG A 350 -8.17 18.93 -3.68
CA ARG A 350 -9.53 18.77 -4.23
C ARG A 350 -10.54 19.36 -3.26
N SER A 351 -11.46 20.18 -3.77
CA SER A 351 -12.44 20.89 -2.93
C SER A 351 -13.34 19.96 -2.11
N TYR A 352 -13.73 18.81 -2.66
CA TYR A 352 -14.53 17.79 -1.98
C TYR A 352 -13.74 16.97 -0.95
N ARG A 353 -12.44 17.25 -0.80
CA ARG A 353 -11.49 16.61 0.12
C ARG A 353 -10.90 17.69 1.04
N PRO A 354 -11.68 18.19 2.01
CA PRO A 354 -11.32 19.40 2.76
C PRO A 354 -10.05 19.21 3.61
N TYR A 355 -9.76 17.99 4.05
CA TYR A 355 -8.54 17.65 4.78
C TYR A 355 -7.49 17.07 3.83
N ILE A 356 -6.24 17.55 3.93
CA ILE A 356 -5.10 17.01 3.18
C ILE A 356 -4.81 15.56 3.56
N LEU A 357 -5.05 15.21 4.82
CA LEU A 357 -4.78 13.89 5.37
C LEU A 357 -6.11 13.12 5.50
N GLN A 358 -6.23 12.04 4.74
CA GLN A 358 -7.40 11.16 4.67
C GLN A 358 -6.99 9.70 4.75
N HIS A 359 -7.94 8.80 5.03
CA HIS A 359 -7.69 7.38 5.27
C HIS A 359 -7.03 6.70 4.08
N ASP A 360 -7.44 7.03 2.86
CA ASP A 360 -6.90 6.51 1.61
C ASP A 360 -5.46 6.99 1.37
N LEU A 361 -5.15 8.24 1.74
CA LEU A 361 -3.82 8.83 1.60
C LEU A 361 -2.82 8.30 2.64
N ILE A 362 -3.26 7.98 3.87
CA ILE A 362 -2.39 7.40 4.90
C ILE A 362 -2.26 5.89 4.82
N LEU A 363 -2.84 5.24 3.81
CA LEU A 363 -2.81 3.79 3.65
C LEU A 363 -1.40 3.17 3.77
N PRO A 364 -0.31 3.77 3.24
CA PRO A 364 1.04 3.25 3.45
C PRO A 364 1.45 3.19 4.92
N ILE A 365 1.04 4.18 5.72
CA ILE A 365 1.30 4.23 7.17
C ILE A 365 0.47 3.16 7.87
N THR A 366 -0.83 3.07 7.57
CA THR A 366 -1.73 2.08 8.17
C THR A 366 -1.28 0.66 7.89
N VAL A 367 -0.95 0.34 6.63
CA VAL A 367 -0.43 -1.00 6.26
C VAL A 367 0.87 -1.32 7.01
N ALA A 368 1.79 -0.37 7.10
CA ALA A 368 3.05 -0.59 7.80
C ALA A 368 2.85 -0.78 9.32
N LEU A 369 1.92 -0.05 9.95
CA LEU A 369 1.51 -0.25 11.34
C LEU A 369 0.88 -1.64 11.55
N VAL A 370 -0.01 -2.09 10.66
CA VAL A 370 -0.64 -3.41 10.76
C VAL A 370 0.37 -4.54 10.55
N ILE A 371 1.32 -4.39 9.61
CA ILE A 371 2.45 -5.34 9.47
C ILE A 371 3.26 -5.38 10.77
N PHE A 372 3.58 -4.23 11.35
CA PHE A 372 4.32 -4.16 12.61
C PHE A 372 3.54 -4.80 13.76
N TYR A 373 2.24 -4.57 13.85
CA TYR A 373 1.37 -5.23 14.83
C TYR A 373 1.39 -6.75 14.67
N GLY A 374 1.22 -7.27 13.45
CA GLY A 374 1.28 -8.71 13.17
C GLY A 374 2.65 -9.31 13.50
N LEU A 375 3.73 -8.63 13.13
CA LEU A 375 5.11 -9.03 13.42
C LEU A 375 5.38 -9.05 14.94
N SER A 376 5.08 -7.97 15.64
CA SER A 376 5.38 -7.83 17.08
C SER A 376 4.52 -8.75 17.94
N THR A 377 3.23 -8.88 17.65
CA THR A 377 2.32 -9.78 18.37
C THR A 377 2.69 -11.25 18.14
N SER A 378 2.99 -11.63 16.89
CA SER A 378 3.40 -13.02 16.62
C SER A 378 4.75 -13.36 17.27
N SER A 379 5.68 -12.41 17.37
CA SER A 379 6.92 -12.58 18.13
C SER A 379 6.68 -12.73 19.63
N LEU A 380 5.76 -11.97 20.22
CA LEU A 380 5.36 -12.16 21.62
C LEU A 380 4.77 -13.55 21.84
N LEU A 381 3.74 -13.93 21.07
CA LEU A 381 3.08 -15.24 21.20
C LEU A 381 4.01 -16.44 20.97
N ALA A 382 5.09 -16.27 20.21
CA ALA A 382 6.04 -17.35 19.94
C ALA A 382 7.11 -17.51 21.03
N ASN A 383 7.35 -16.49 21.86
CA ASN A 383 8.46 -16.46 22.82
C ASN A 383 8.02 -16.19 24.27
N LEU A 384 6.74 -15.88 24.50
CA LEU A 384 6.18 -15.87 25.86
C LEU A 384 6.08 -17.32 26.38
N PRO A 385 6.42 -17.54 27.66
CA PRO A 385 6.41 -18.87 28.28
C PRO A 385 5.02 -19.49 28.37
#